data_AF-F8C656-F1
#
_entry.id   AF-F8C656-F1
#
_cell.length_a   1.000
_cell.length_b   1.000
_cell.length_c   1.000
_cell.angle_alpha   90.00
_cell.angle_beta   90.00
_cell.angle_gamma   90.00
#
_symmetry.space_group_name_H-M   'P 1'
#
loop_
_entity.id
_entity.type
_entity.pdbx_description
1 polymer ?
#
loop_
_entity_poly.entity_id
_entity_poly.type
_entity_poly.pdbx_seq_one_letter_code
_entity_poly.pdbx_strand_id
1 'polypeptide(L)'
;MRVIVYDYETEKIREKVRKNLKKLGVHAQWSVFESLESYENLIKVLLEEEGEKYRVAIFKINPKGEIRKIGQNWEKIKFIF
;
A
#
# COMPACT_ATOMS: atom_id res chain seq x y z
N MET A 1 1.17 11.41 -5.00
CA MET A 1 0.65 10.04 -4.91
C MET A 1 1.83 9.08 -4.81
N ARG A 2 1.70 8.05 -3.97
CA ARG A 2 2.70 7.03 -3.75
C ARG A 2 2.04 5.66 -3.91
N VAL A 3 2.76 4.73 -4.53
CA VAL A 3 2.38 3.32 -4.60
C VAL A 3 3.32 2.55 -3.70
N ILE A 4 2.74 1.79 -2.77
CA ILE A 4 3.45 0.94 -1.82
C ILE A 4 3.26 -0.49 -2.28
N VAL A 5 4.36 -1.21 -2.46
CA VAL A 5 4.38 -2.66 -2.69
C VAL A 5 5.12 -3.29 -1.53
N TYR A 6 4.54 -4.33 -0.94
CA TYR A 6 5.15 -5.01 0.19
C TYR A 6 5.06 -6.52 0.08
N ASP A 7 6.04 -7.19 0.67
CA ASP A 7 6.11 -8.64 0.78
C ASP A 7 6.67 -8.99 2.16
N TYR A 8 5.80 -9.48 3.04
CA TYR A 8 6.17 -10.00 4.36
C TYR A 8 6.01 -11.50 4.36
N GLU A 9 6.91 -12.23 5.03
CA GLU A 9 6.96 -13.69 5.03
C GLU A 9 5.66 -14.35 5.51
N THR A 10 5.06 -13.83 6.59
CA THR A 10 3.90 -14.46 7.23
C THR A 10 2.59 -13.70 7.00
N GLU A 11 1.47 -14.42 6.84
CA GLU A 11 0.15 -13.78 6.69
C GLU A 11 -0.24 -12.97 7.93
N LYS A 12 0.17 -13.42 9.13
CA LYS A 12 -0.06 -12.69 10.39
C LYS A 12 0.50 -11.26 10.33
N ILE A 13 1.72 -11.09 9.81
CA ILE A 13 2.32 -9.76 9.67
C ILE A 13 1.66 -9.01 8.50
N ARG A 14 1.42 -9.67 7.36
CA ARG A 14 0.73 -9.05 6.21
C ARG A 14 -0.63 -8.47 6.60
N GLU A 15 -1.42 -9.17 7.41
CA GLU A 15 -2.73 -8.68 7.88
C GLU A 15 -2.61 -7.43 8.75
N LYS A 16 -1.65 -7.39 9.67
CA LYS A 16 -1.42 -6.21 10.51
C LYS A 16 -0.99 -5.00 9.68
N VAL A 17 0.00 -5.18 8.81
CA VAL A 17 0.48 -4.12 7.90
C VAL A 17 -0.67 -3.62 7.02
N ARG A 18 -1.48 -4.53 6.45
CA ARG A 18 -2.66 -4.19 5.66
C ARG A 18 -3.66 -3.35 6.47
N LYS A 19 -3.94 -3.71 7.73
CA LYS A 19 -4.84 -2.95 8.62
C LYS A 19 -4.30 -1.54 8.90
N ASN A 20 -3.00 -1.38 9.07
CA ASN A 20 -2.40 -0.07 9.33
C ASN A 20 -2.36 0.79 8.06
N LEU A 21 -1.96 0.22 6.91
CA LEU A 21 -1.93 0.93 5.62
C LEU A 21 -3.33 1.37 5.15
N LYS A 22 -4.39 0.61 5.47
CA LYS A 22 -5.78 1.01 5.18
C LYS A 22 -6.19 2.32 5.84
N LYS A 23 -5.52 2.74 6.92
CA LYS A 23 -5.77 4.06 7.55
C LYS A 23 -5.14 5.20 6.76
N LEU A 24 -4.16 4.90 5.90
CA LEU A 24 -3.32 5.87 5.21
C LEU A 24 -3.57 5.90 3.69
N GLY A 25 -4.38 4.98 3.15
CA GLY A 25 -4.56 4.87 1.72
C GLY A 25 -5.56 3.79 1.29
N VAL A 26 -5.59 3.58 -0.02
CA VAL A 26 -6.50 2.66 -0.71
C VAL A 26 -5.82 1.31 -0.92
N HIS A 27 -6.51 0.21 -0.62
CA HIS A 27 -5.99 -1.13 -0.79
C HIS A 27 -6.19 -1.58 -2.25
N ALA A 28 -5.25 -1.18 -3.11
CA ALA A 28 -5.37 -1.37 -4.55
C ALA A 28 -5.32 -2.84 -5.00
N GLN A 29 -4.53 -3.69 -4.33
CA GLN A 29 -4.41 -5.13 -4.57
C GLN A 29 -3.84 -5.83 -3.31
N TRP A 30 -3.93 -7.16 -3.19
CA TRP A 30 -3.40 -8.00 -2.10
C TRP A 30 -2.18 -7.43 -1.35
N SER A 31 -1.15 -7.03 -2.10
CA SER A 31 0.13 -6.51 -1.59
C SER A 31 0.47 -5.09 -2.08
N VAL A 32 -0.52 -4.34 -2.55
CA VAL A 32 -0.34 -3.01 -3.15
C VAL A 32 -1.29 -1.99 -2.54
N PHE A 33 -0.75 -0.84 -2.14
CA PHE A 33 -1.51 0.32 -1.64
C PHE A 33 -1.20 1.58 -2.42
N GLU A 34 -2.20 2.45 -2.56
CA GLU A 34 -2.09 3.79 -3.11
C GLU A 34 -2.33 4.81 -1.99
N SER A 35 -1.45 5.80 -1.83
CA SER A 35 -1.57 6.79 -0.75
C SER A 35 -1.12 8.20 -1.18
N LEU A 36 -1.71 9.23 -0.56
CA LEU A 36 -1.26 10.62 -0.67
C LEU A 36 -0.35 11.04 0.50
N GLU A 37 -0.17 10.18 1.50
CA GLU A 37 0.64 10.44 2.70
C GLU A 37 2.12 10.70 2.40
N SER A 38 2.79 11.29 3.38
CA SER A 38 4.24 11.53 3.35
C SER A 38 5.03 10.21 3.36
N TYR A 39 6.28 10.26 2.90
CA TYR A 39 7.13 9.07 2.88
C TYR A 39 7.44 8.61 4.31
N GLU A 40 7.63 9.57 5.21
CA GLU A 40 7.96 9.38 6.62
C GLU A 40 6.83 8.66 7.37
N ASN A 41 5.58 9.07 7.13
CA ASN A 41 4.41 8.42 7.73
C ASN A 41 4.25 6.98 7.25
N LEU A 42 4.46 6.74 5.95
CA LEU A 42 4.37 5.40 5.35
C LEU A 42 5.45 4.47 5.91
N ILE A 43 6.71 4.94 5.98
CA ILE A 43 7.81 4.17 6.54
C ILE A 43 7.57 3.83 8.00
N LYS A 44 7.08 4.77 8.81
CA LYS A 44 6.76 4.50 10.21
C LYS A 44 5.80 3.30 10.34
N VAL A 45 4.70 3.31 9.59
CA VAL A 45 3.71 2.21 9.62
C VAL A 45 4.28 0.89 9.08
N LEU A 46 5.12 0.95 8.04
CA LEU A 46 5.70 -0.26 7.43
C LEU A 46 6.80 -0.88 8.31
N LEU A 47 7.52 -0.07 9.08
CA LEU A 47 8.62 -0.51 9.95
C LEU A 47 8.18 -0.75 11.41
N GLU A 48 6.95 -0.40 11.77
CA GLU A 48 6.39 -0.65 13.10
C GLU A 48 6.27 -2.16 13.42
N GLU A 49 6.28 -3.04 12.42
CA GLU A 49 6.17 -4.49 12.62
C GLU A 49 7.54 -5.18 12.57
N GLU A 50 7.85 -5.91 13.64
CA GLU A 50 9.09 -6.69 13.83
C GLU A 50 9.13 -7.96 12.94
N GLY A 51 9.22 -7.78 11.63
CA GLY A 51 9.55 -8.85 10.70
C GLY A 51 11.05 -8.81 10.37
N GLU A 52 11.78 -9.91 10.58
CA GLU A 52 13.19 -10.00 10.17
C GLU A 52 13.35 -10.12 8.64
N LYS A 53 12.30 -10.53 7.94
CA LYS A 53 12.29 -10.73 6.49
C LYS A 53 11.08 -10.09 5.84
N TYR A 54 11.29 -8.90 5.30
CA TYR A 54 10.33 -8.23 4.44
C TYR A 54 11.01 -7.49 3.30
N ARG A 55 10.25 -7.20 2.27
CA ARG A 55 10.63 -6.31 1.18
C ARG A 55 9.54 -5.27 1.02
N VAL A 56 9.94 -4.01 0.93
CA VAL A 56 9.04 -2.89 0.71
C VAL A 56 9.64 -2.02 -0.37
N ALA A 57 8.81 -1.61 -1.32
CA ALA A 57 9.14 -0.60 -2.31
C ALA A 57 8.07 0.50 -2.30
N ILE A 58 8.51 1.75 -2.25
CA ILE A 58 7.63 2.92 -2.29
C ILE A 58 8.00 3.74 -3.52
N PHE A 59 7.05 3.86 -4.44
CA PHE A 59 7.21 4.59 -5.68
C PHE A 59 6.48 5.93 -5.58
N LYS A 60 7.19 7.03 -5.79
CA LYS A 60 6.55 8.34 -6.01
C LYS A 60 6.08 8.39 -7.46
N ILE A 61 4.78 8.56 -7.66
CA ILE A 61 4.18 8.62 -8.99
C ILE A 61 3.54 9.97 -9.27
N ASN A 62 3.53 10.35 -10.54
CA ASN A 62 2.85 11.56 -11.00
C ASN A 62 1.34 11.40 -10.76
N PRO A 63 0.68 12.28 -9.98
CA PRO A 63 -0.77 12.21 -9.74
C PRO A 63 -1.60 12.37 -11.02
N LYS A 64 -1.04 13.00 -12.06
CA LYS A 64 -1.67 13.15 -13.38
C LYS A 64 -1.40 11.96 -14.31
N GLY A 65 -0.63 10.96 -13.87
CA GLY A 65 -0.34 9.76 -14.63
C GLY A 65 -1.53 8.79 -14.60
N GLU A 66 -1.68 8.02 -15.68
CA GLU A 66 -2.71 6.97 -15.78
C GLU A 66 -2.20 5.67 -15.15
N ILE A 67 -2.96 5.08 -14.20
CA ILE A 67 -2.72 3.71 -13.71
C ILE A 67 -3.68 2.78 -14.42
N ARG A 68 -3.16 1.87 -15.26
CA ARG A 68 -3.95 0.83 -15.92
C ARG A 68 -3.96 -0.44 -15.07
N LYS A 69 -5.15 -0.86 -14.64
CA LYS A 69 -5.36 -2.10 -13.89
C LYS A 69 -5.77 -3.20 -14.86
N ILE A 70 -5.08 -4.34 -14.80
CA ILE A 70 -5.35 -5.52 -15.63
C ILE A 70 -5.81 -6.65 -14.72
N GLY A 71 -6.91 -7.31 -15.07
CA GLY A 71 -7.49 -8.42 -14.30
C GLY A 71 -8.58 -7.98 -13.32
N GLN A 72 -8.70 -8.69 -12.19
CA GLN A 72 -9.79 -8.48 -11.24
C GLN A 72 -9.57 -7.21 -10.41
N ASN A 73 -10.57 -6.33 -10.39
CA ASN A 73 -10.58 -5.16 -9.52
C ASN A 73 -10.78 -5.58 -8.05
N TRP A 74 -9.82 -5.21 -7.20
CA TRP A 74 -9.79 -5.60 -5.79
C TRP A 74 -10.77 -4.80 -4.93
N GLU A 75 -10.77 -3.48 -5.08
CA GLU A 75 -11.74 -2.60 -4.44
C GLU A 75 -12.64 -1.94 -5.50
N LYS A 76 -13.96 -2.04 -5.32
CA LYS A 76 -14.96 -1.23 -6.04
C LYS A 76 -15.00 0.17 -5.43
N ILE A 77 -13.94 0.97 -5.49
CA ILE A 77 -14.04 2.36 -5.01
C ILE A 77 -14.76 3.22 -6.06
N LYS A 78 -15.95 3.69 -5.69
CA LYS A 78 -16.57 4.90 -6.26
C LYS A 78 -15.71 6.08 -5.83
N PHE A 79 -14.99 6.71 -6.75
CA PHE A 79 -14.43 8.04 -6.51
C PHE A 79 -15.61 9.04 -6.44
N ILE A 80 -15.72 9.76 -5.32
CA ILE A 80 -16.48 11.02 -5.27
C ILE A 80 -15.41 12.11 -5.34
N PHE A 81 -15.43 12.89 -6.42
CA PHE A 81 -14.59 14.08 -6.60
C PHE A 81 -15.10 15.24 -5.74
#